data_AF-A0A537MLB6-F1
#
_entry.id   AF-A0A537MLB6-F1
#
_cell.length_a   1.000
_cell.length_b   1.000
_cell.length_c   1.000
_cell.angle_alpha   90.00
_cell.angle_beta   90.00
_cell.angle_gamma   90.00
#
_symmetry.space_group_name_H-M   'P 1'
#
loop_
_entity.id
_entity.type
_entity.pdbx_description
1 polymer ?
#
loop_
_entity_poly.entity_id
_entity_poly.type
_entity_poly.pdbx_seq_one_letter_code
_entity_poly.pdbx_strand_id
1 'polypeptide(L)'
;MSRVRTRPTRDATCEKLFEAAARVFEEQGIGGASIEAIAAAAGFTRGAFYSNFNSKDELIIAMLEDHVEQSIRRNLDLLAVHKNLADFIEALKAMDRTRQDPLGRSPLLHIEMILYVARAEKRRP
;
A
#
# COMPACT_ATOMS: atom_id res chain seq x y z
N MET A 1 -33.98 8.99 -18.07
CA MET A 1 -33.43 8.27 -16.90
C MET A 1 -32.09 7.66 -17.28
N SER A 2 -31.00 8.41 -17.13
CA SER A 2 -29.64 7.91 -17.39
C SER A 2 -29.01 7.56 -16.05
N ARG A 3 -28.63 6.29 -15.88
CA ARG A 3 -27.99 5.79 -14.66
C ARG A 3 -26.64 6.48 -14.51
N VAL A 4 -26.54 7.38 -13.52
CA VAL A 4 -25.26 7.90 -13.02
C VAL A 4 -24.48 6.71 -12.47
N ARG A 5 -23.56 6.16 -13.28
CA ARG A 5 -22.51 5.28 -12.78
C ARG A 5 -21.57 6.16 -11.99
N THR A 6 -21.78 6.24 -10.68
CA THR A 6 -20.84 6.87 -9.74
C THR A 6 -19.52 6.11 -9.89
N ARG A 7 -18.57 6.70 -10.61
CA ARG A 7 -17.20 6.18 -10.70
C ARG A 7 -16.67 6.17 -9.27
N PRO A 8 -16.17 5.05 -8.72
CA PRO A 8 -15.52 5.08 -7.42
C PRO A 8 -14.44 6.16 -7.45
N THR A 9 -14.35 6.98 -6.39
CA THR A 9 -13.24 7.90 -6.19
C THR A 9 -11.94 7.09 -6.29
N ARG A 10 -10.88 7.67 -6.88
CA ARG A 10 -9.57 7.02 -7.10
C ARG A 10 -9.11 6.24 -5.87
N ASP A 11 -9.37 6.79 -4.69
CA ASP A 11 -8.96 6.28 -3.38
C ASP A 11 -9.49 4.86 -3.10
N ALA A 12 -10.78 4.58 -3.31
CA ALA A 12 -11.36 3.27 -2.98
C ALA A 12 -10.93 2.13 -3.92
N THR A 13 -10.61 2.46 -5.18
CA THR A 13 -10.06 1.48 -6.13
C THR A 13 -8.59 1.20 -5.83
N CYS A 14 -7.80 2.24 -5.52
CA CYS A 14 -6.40 2.10 -5.12
C CYS A 14 -6.26 1.26 -3.84
N GLU A 15 -7.06 1.54 -2.79
CA GLU A 15 -7.04 0.78 -1.54
C GLU A 15 -7.26 -0.73 -1.77
N LYS A 16 -8.24 -1.08 -2.60
CA LYS A 16 -8.51 -2.49 -2.94
C LYS A 16 -7.37 -3.13 -3.73
N LEU A 17 -6.73 -2.36 -4.63
CA LEU A 17 -5.57 -2.82 -5.37
C LEU A 17 -4.36 -2.99 -4.44
N PHE A 18 -4.16 -2.12 -3.45
CA PHE A 18 -3.08 -2.23 -2.47
C PHE A 18 -3.23 -3.48 -1.61
N GLU A 19 -4.44 -3.73 -1.07
CA GLU A 19 -4.73 -4.93 -0.28
C GLU A 19 -4.61 -6.23 -1.10
N ALA A 20 -5.08 -6.21 -2.35
CA ALA A 20 -4.91 -7.35 -3.24
C ALA A 20 -3.45 -7.59 -3.60
N ALA A 21 -2.70 -6.53 -3.92
CA ALA A 21 -1.28 -6.61 -4.25
C ALA A 21 -0.48 -7.17 -3.08
N ALA A 22 -0.69 -6.66 -1.86
CA ALA A 22 0.00 -7.16 -0.68
C ALA A 22 -0.22 -8.65 -0.46
N ARG A 23 -1.46 -9.14 -0.56
CA ARG A 23 -1.77 -10.58 -0.43
C ARG A 23 -1.09 -11.40 -1.52
N VAL A 24 -1.16 -10.96 -2.77
CA VAL A 24 -0.51 -11.66 -3.89
C VAL A 24 1.02 -11.68 -3.72
N PHE A 25 1.61 -10.59 -3.24
CA PHE A 25 3.04 -10.54 -2.96
C PHE A 25 3.44 -11.46 -1.80
N GLU A 26 2.65 -11.56 -0.74
CA GLU A 26 2.88 -12.50 0.36
C GLU A 26 2.80 -13.96 -0.10
N GLU A 27 1.88 -14.28 -1.00
CA GLU A 27 1.67 -15.65 -1.48
C GLU A 27 2.67 -16.08 -2.56
N GLN A 28 3.06 -15.16 -3.47
CA GLN A 28 3.77 -15.50 -4.71
C GLN A 28 5.15 -14.83 -4.82
N GLY A 29 5.50 -13.96 -3.87
CA GLY A 29 6.64 -13.06 -3.96
C GLY A 29 6.44 -11.95 -5.00
N ILE A 30 7.17 -10.85 -4.85
CA ILE A 30 7.00 -9.68 -5.74
C ILE A 30 7.37 -10.03 -7.19
N GLY A 31 8.40 -10.84 -7.40
CA GLY A 31 8.85 -11.25 -8.73
C GLY A 31 7.81 -12.09 -9.49
N GLY A 32 7.17 -13.04 -8.80
CA GLY A 32 6.19 -13.97 -9.37
C GLY A 32 4.81 -13.37 -9.59
N ALA A 33 4.45 -12.35 -8.81
CA ALA A 33 3.16 -11.69 -8.92
C ALA A 33 2.94 -11.00 -10.29
N SER A 34 1.80 -11.29 -10.93
CA SER A 34 1.37 -10.65 -12.17
C SER A 34 0.31 -9.57 -11.94
N ILE A 35 0.22 -8.60 -12.85
CA ILE A 35 -0.83 -7.56 -12.82
C ILE A 35 -2.22 -8.20 -12.92
N GLU A 36 -2.34 -9.27 -13.70
CA GLU A 36 -3.57 -10.05 -13.84
C GLU A 36 -4.00 -10.69 -12.52
N ALA A 37 -3.07 -11.30 -11.78
CA ALA A 37 -3.36 -11.90 -10.48
C ALA A 37 -3.81 -10.84 -9.46
N ILE A 38 -3.13 -9.69 -9.42
CA ILE A 38 -3.47 -8.58 -8.54
C ILE A 38 -4.87 -8.03 -8.87
N ALA A 39 -5.14 -7.75 -10.15
CA ALA A 39 -6.44 -7.23 -10.59
C ALA A 39 -7.57 -8.22 -10.27
N ALA A 40 -7.37 -9.51 -10.54
CA ALA A 40 -8.34 -10.56 -10.23
C ALA A 40 -8.61 -10.66 -8.73
N ALA A 41 -7.55 -10.63 -7.90
CA ALA A 41 -7.66 -10.65 -6.43
C ALA A 41 -8.38 -9.41 -5.87
N ALA A 42 -8.30 -8.27 -6.55
CA ALA A 42 -9.04 -7.05 -6.21
C ALA A 42 -10.51 -7.05 -6.69
N GLY A 43 -10.93 -8.06 -7.46
CA GLY A 43 -12.25 -8.11 -8.09
C GLY A 43 -12.38 -7.12 -9.26
N PHE A 44 -11.28 -6.78 -9.91
CA PHE A 44 -11.21 -5.82 -11.00
C PHE A 44 -10.71 -6.44 -12.31
N THR A 45 -10.98 -5.74 -13.42
CA THR A 45 -10.41 -6.11 -14.71
C THR A 45 -8.97 -5.63 -14.82
N ARG A 46 -8.19 -6.26 -15.71
CA ARG A 46 -6.85 -5.77 -16.07
C ARG A 46 -6.88 -4.31 -16.55
N GLY A 47 -7.90 -3.91 -17.32
CA GLY A 47 -8.06 -2.52 -17.76
C GLY A 47 -8.27 -1.53 -16.62
N ALA A 48 -8.95 -1.95 -15.55
CA ALA A 48 -9.10 -1.12 -14.35
C ALA A 48 -7.77 -0.92 -13.61
N PHE A 49 -6.89 -1.92 -13.58
CA PHE A 49 -5.52 -1.72 -13.08
C PHE A 49 -4.80 -0.63 -13.89
N TYR A 50 -4.77 -0.77 -15.22
CA TYR A 50 -4.07 0.18 -16.09
C TYR A 50 -4.67 1.58 -16.12
N SER A 51 -5.91 1.76 -15.65
CA SER A 51 -6.49 3.08 -15.44
C SER A 51 -5.95 3.82 -14.19
N ASN A 52 -5.28 3.09 -13.28
CA ASN A 52 -4.71 3.63 -12.05
C ASN A 52 -3.18 3.59 -12.04
N PHE A 53 -2.56 2.55 -12.61
CA PHE A 53 -1.10 2.35 -12.61
C PHE A 53 -0.62 1.85 -13.98
N ASN A 54 0.47 2.41 -14.49
CA ASN A 54 1.07 1.99 -15.76
C ASN A 54 1.92 0.72 -15.61
N SER A 55 2.35 0.38 -14.39
CA SER A 55 3.19 -0.79 -14.12
C SER A 55 3.03 -1.32 -12.69
N LYS A 56 3.56 -2.53 -12.45
CA LYS A 56 3.68 -3.10 -11.11
C LYS A 56 4.63 -2.27 -10.23
N ASP A 57 5.71 -1.73 -10.80
CA ASP A 57 6.66 -0.88 -10.06
C ASP A 57 6.00 0.40 -9.59
N GLU A 58 5.17 1.03 -10.43
CA GLU A 58 4.41 2.24 -10.06
C GLU A 58 3.40 1.95 -8.94
N LEU A 59 2.71 0.81 -8.99
CA LEU A 59 1.86 0.34 -7.89
C LEU A 59 2.67 0.19 -6.58
N ILE A 60 3.83 -0.45 -6.64
CA ILE A 60 4.69 -0.68 -5.47
C ILE A 60 5.16 0.65 -4.88
N ILE A 61 5.58 1.61 -5.72
CA ILE A 61 5.98 2.95 -5.28
C ILE A 61 4.80 3.66 -4.59
N ALA A 62 3.61 3.64 -5.20
CA ALA A 62 2.43 4.26 -4.61
C ALA A 62 2.05 3.64 -3.26
N MET A 63 2.19 2.32 -3.10
CA MET A 63 1.97 1.64 -1.82
C MET A 63 3.00 2.07 -0.75
N LEU A 64 4.27 2.27 -1.14
CA LEU A 64 5.31 2.74 -0.22
C LEU A 64 5.07 4.19 0.22
N GLU A 65 4.69 5.06 -0.72
CA GLU A 65 4.34 6.46 -0.45
C GLU A 65 3.15 6.57 0.50
N ASP A 66 2.07 5.84 0.22
CA ASP A 66 0.87 5.78 1.06
C ASP A 66 1.20 5.28 2.48
N HIS A 67 1.99 4.21 2.60
CA HIS A 67 2.44 3.70 3.89
C HIS A 67 3.21 4.74 4.70
N VAL A 68 4.11 5.49 4.07
CA VAL A 68 4.89 6.55 4.72
C VAL A 68 3.97 7.71 5.14
N GLU A 69 3.07 8.15 4.26
CA GLU A 69 2.12 9.23 4.56
C GLU A 69 1.20 8.87 5.74
N GLN A 70 0.62 7.67 5.72
CA GLN A 70 -0.21 7.19 6.83
C GLN A 70 0.57 7.05 8.12
N SER A 71 1.82 6.59 8.07
CA SER A 71 2.68 6.47 9.25
C SER A 71 3.02 7.84 9.84
N ILE A 72 3.35 8.83 9.00
CA ILE A 72 3.59 10.21 9.45
C ILE A 72 2.33 10.81 10.07
N ARG A 73 1.18 10.69 9.40
CA ARG A 73 -0.10 11.21 9.91
C ARG A 73 -0.43 10.64 11.28
N ARG A 74 -0.37 9.31 11.42
CA ARG A 74 -0.59 8.61 12.71
C ARG A 74 0.36 9.09 13.81
N ASN A 75 1.64 9.25 13.49
CA ASN A 75 2.64 9.72 14.46
C ASN A 75 2.38 11.16 14.90
N LEU A 76 1.96 12.04 13.97
CA LEU A 76 1.58 13.41 14.29
C LEU A 76 0.32 13.48 15.17
N ASP A 77 -0.69 12.67 14.87
CA ASP A 77 -1.91 12.58 15.66
C ASP A 77 -1.61 12.12 17.09
N LEU A 78 -0.74 11.12 17.26
CA LEU A 78 -0.28 10.68 18.58
C LEU A 78 0.49 11.77 19.32
N LEU A 79 1.43 12.43 18.63
CA LEU A 79 2.23 13.50 19.22
C LEU A 79 1.34 14.66 19.71
N ALA A 80 0.25 14.96 19.01
CA ALA A 80 -0.68 16.02 19.39
C ALA A 80 -1.45 15.70 20.69
N VAL A 81 -1.64 14.42 21.03
CA VAL A 81 -2.41 13.97 22.20
C VAL A 81 -1.54 13.80 23.45
N HIS A 82 -0.26 13.46 23.28
CA HIS A 82 0.65 13.20 24.40
C HIS A 82 1.46 14.43 24.81
N LYS A 83 1.47 14.74 26.11
CA LYS A 83 2.08 15.96 26.65
C LYS A 83 3.59 15.87 26.86
N ASN A 84 4.15 14.67 26.83
CA ASN A 84 5.58 14.44 27.03
C ASN A 84 6.07 13.26 26.17
N LEU A 85 7.38 13.22 25.99
CA LEU A 85 8.05 12.25 25.13
C LEU A 85 7.91 10.81 25.63
N ALA A 86 7.88 10.59 26.95
CA ALA A 86 7.77 9.24 27.52
C ALA A 86 6.42 8.60 27.18
N ASP A 87 5.33 9.33 27.39
CA ASP A 87 3.97 8.86 27.07
C ASP A 87 3.81 8.64 25.56
N PHE A 88 4.38 9.52 24.74
CA PHE A 88 4.39 9.36 23.29
C PHE A 88 5.14 8.09 22.86
N ILE A 89 6.33 7.84 23.40
CA ILE A 89 7.12 6.64 23.08
C ILE A 89 6.39 5.37 23.51
N GLU A 90 5.77 5.36 24.70
CA GLU A 90 4.98 4.21 25.14
C GLU A 90 3.75 3.98 24.27
N ALA A 91 3.03 5.04 23.88
CA ALA A 91 1.92 4.93 22.93
C ALA A 91 2.38 4.43 21.55
N LEU A 92 3.52 4.91 21.06
CA LEU A 92 4.11 4.48 19.79
C LEU A 92 4.49 2.99 19.80
N LYS A 93 5.05 2.49 20.92
CA LYS A 93 5.41 1.07 21.10
C LYS A 93 4.20 0.16 21.23
N ALA A 94 3.15 0.62 21.93
CA ALA A 94 1.91 -0.12 22.14
C ALA A 94 1.02 -0.15 20.89
N MET A 95 1.40 0.58 19.83
CA MET A 95 0.63 0.68 18.61
C MET A 95 0.67 -0.67 17.86
N ASP A 96 -0.46 -1.37 17.86
CA ASP A 96 -0.68 -2.50 16.98
C ASP A 96 -0.67 -1.95 15.54
N ARG A 97 0.27 -2.41 14.71
CA ARG A 97 0.40 -1.94 13.32
C ARG A 97 -0.87 -2.35 12.58
N THR A 98 -1.81 -1.42 12.52
CA THR A 98 -3.24 -1.66 12.31
C THR A 98 -3.54 -2.47 11.05
N ARG A 99 -4.61 -3.28 11.13
CA ARG A 99 -5.22 -4.10 10.06
C ARG A 99 -5.44 -3.44 8.69
N GLN A 100 -5.48 -2.11 8.60
CA GLN A 100 -5.84 -1.35 7.38
C GLN A 100 -4.64 -0.99 6.50
N ASP A 101 -3.42 -1.07 7.02
CA ASP A 101 -2.19 -0.79 6.27
C ASP A 101 -1.49 -2.13 5.98
N PRO A 102 -1.52 -2.60 4.72
CA PRO A 102 -0.95 -3.90 4.36
C PRO A 102 0.55 -4.00 4.67
N LEU A 103 1.29 -2.90 4.58
CA LEU A 103 2.72 -2.87 4.86
C LEU A 103 3.02 -2.70 6.36
N GLY A 104 2.12 -2.03 7.08
CA GLY A 104 2.13 -1.97 8.53
C GLY A 104 2.01 -3.35 9.18
N ARG A 105 1.09 -4.19 8.70
CA ARG A 105 0.90 -5.56 9.24
C ARG A 105 2.02 -6.54 8.87
N SER A 106 2.79 -6.26 7.80
CA SER A 106 3.79 -7.18 7.23
C SER A 106 5.13 -6.47 6.99
N PRO A 107 5.97 -6.28 8.03
CA PRO A 107 7.21 -5.52 7.92
C PRO A 107 8.24 -6.12 6.96
N LEU A 108 8.23 -7.45 6.78
CA LEU A 108 9.14 -8.11 5.85
C LEU A 108 8.75 -7.81 4.40
N LEU A 109 7.46 -7.76 4.08
CA LEU A 109 6.98 -7.36 2.75
C LEU A 109 7.40 -5.92 2.44
N HIS A 110 7.28 -5.01 3.41
CA HIS A 110 7.73 -3.63 3.24
C HIS A 110 9.23 -3.54 2.87
N ILE A 111 10.08 -4.27 3.60
CA ILE A 111 11.53 -4.33 3.30
C ILE A 111 11.77 -4.94 1.92
N GLU A 112 11.06 -6.02 1.56
CA GLU A 112 11.18 -6.66 0.25
C GLU A 112 10.81 -5.70 -0.89
N MET A 113 9.75 -4.92 -0.75
CA MET A 113 9.32 -3.91 -1.72
C MET A 113 10.37 -2.81 -1.93
N ILE A 114 10.97 -2.30 -0.84
CA ILE A 114 12.07 -1.34 -0.94
C ILE A 114 13.25 -1.93 -1.71
N LEU A 115 13.66 -3.16 -1.38
CA LEU A 115 14.75 -3.84 -2.06
C LEU A 115 14.43 -4.11 -3.54
N TYR A 116 13.18 -4.44 -3.85
CA TYR A 116 12.72 -4.68 -5.21
C TYR A 116 12.85 -3.43 -6.07
N VAL A 117 12.30 -2.30 -5.62
CA VAL A 117 12.35 -1.03 -6.35
C VAL A 117 13.79 -0.54 -6.50
N ALA A 118 14.58 -0.58 -5.42
CA ALA A 118 15.99 -0.17 -5.47
C ALA A 118 16.84 -0.99 -6.45
N ARG A 119 16.49 -2.27 -6.67
CA ARG A 119 17.14 -3.13 -7.67
C ARG A 119 16.64 -2.86 -9.08
N ALA A 120 15.36 -2.53 -9.26
CA ALA A 120 14.79 -2.17 -10.55
C ALA A 120 15.38 -0.86 -11.07
N GLU A 121 15.62 0.12 -10.20
CA GLU A 121 16.24 1.41 -10.55
C GLU A 121 17.67 1.22 -11.09
N LYS A 122 18.46 0.33 -10.47
CA LYS A 122 19.80 -0.05 -10.96
C LYS A 122 19.81 -0.80 -12.30
N ARG A 123 18.65 -1.27 -12.76
CA ARG A 123 18.50 -1.99 -14.04
C ARG A 123 17.99 -1.10 -15.17
N ARG A 124 17.66 0.18 -14.90
CA ARG A 124 17.28 1.14 -15.95
C ARG A 124 18.54 1.53 -16.74
N PRO A 125 18.53 1.39 -18.08
CA PRO A 125 19.68 1.70 -18.95
C PRO A 125 19.97 3.21 -19.00
#